data_AF-A0A7Y3XM26-F1
#
_entry.id   AF-A0A7Y3XM26-F1
#
_cell.length_a   1.000
_cell.length_b   1.000
_cell.length_c   1.000
_cell.angle_alpha   90.00
_cell.angle_beta   90.00
_cell.angle_gamma   90.00
#
_symmetry.space_group_name_H-M   'P 1'
#
loop_
_entity.id
_entity.type
_entity.pdbx_description
1 polymer ?
#
loop_
_entity_poly.entity_id
_entity_poly.type
_entity_poly.pdbx_seq_one_letter_code
_entity_poly.pdbx_strand_id
1 'polypeptide(L)' 'MIPFEKCPICGGELEEKIVEKLLRGGDNTAGLKVQAEVCLHCGERLYAEEVDLHTCFVS' A
#
# COMPACT_ATOMS: atom_id res chain seq x y z
N MET A 1 16.05 0.99 0.12
CA MET A 1 15.56 -0.11 -0.71
C MET A 1 15.77 0.19 -2.19
N ILE A 2 16.00 -0.84 -3.01
CA ILE A 2 15.97 -0.70 -4.48
C ILE A 2 14.49 -0.75 -4.89
N PRO A 3 13.95 0.23 -5.65
CA PRO A 3 12.58 0.19 -6.15
C PRO A 3 12.37 -1.00 -7.09
N PHE A 4 11.20 -1.63 -7.05
CA PHE A 4 10.86 -2.68 -7.99
C PHE A 4 10.46 -2.05 -9.32
N GLU A 5 11.21 -2.29 -10.40
CA GLU A 5 10.83 -1.77 -11.73
C GLU A 5 9.57 -2.47 -12.31
N LYS A 6 9.29 -3.70 -11.85
CA LYS A 6 8.13 -4.52 -12.25
C LYS A 6 7.55 -5.26 -11.06
N CYS A 7 6.28 -5.63 -11.16
CA CYS A 7 5.60 -6.40 -10.14
C CYS A 7 6.32 -7.74 -9.88
N PRO A 8 6.76 -8.03 -8.64
CA PRO A 8 7.47 -9.27 -8.31
C PRO A 8 6.56 -10.52 -8.37
N ILE A 9 5.23 -10.33 -8.44
CA ILE A 9 4.26 -11.43 -8.48
C ILE A 9 3.99 -11.91 -9.91
N CYS A 10 3.89 -10.98 -10.87
CA CYS A 10 3.48 -11.33 -12.24
C CYS A 10 4.31 -10.66 -13.36
N GLY A 11 5.32 -9.85 -13.02
CA GLY A 11 6.14 -9.11 -13.99
C GLY A 11 5.41 -7.95 -14.70
N GLY A 12 4.22 -7.57 -14.23
CA GLY A 12 3.42 -6.46 -14.79
C GLY A 12 3.95 -5.08 -14.38
N GLU A 13 3.42 -4.05 -15.03
CA GLU A 13 3.75 -2.65 -14.73
C GLU A 13 3.18 -2.22 -13.37
N LEU A 14 3.91 -1.34 -12.70
CA LEU A 14 3.58 -0.75 -11.40
C LEU A 14 3.28 0.75 -11.60
N GLU A 15 2.33 1.28 -10.83
CA GLU A 15 1.99 2.70 -10.80
C GLU A 15 1.82 3.17 -9.36
N GLU A 16 2.39 4.32 -8.99
CA GLU A 16 2.23 4.91 -7.66
C GLU A 16 0.79 5.42 -7.44
N LYS A 17 0.17 5.00 -6.34
CA LYS A 17 -1.19 5.39 -5.94
C LYS A 17 -1.29 5.61 -4.44
N ILE A 18 -2.23 6.46 -4.04
CA ILE A 18 -2.71 6.48 -2.67
C ILE A 18 -3.76 5.38 -2.52
N VAL A 19 -3.48 4.40 -1.66
CA VAL A 19 -4.39 3.29 -1.35
C VAL A 19 -4.84 3.35 0.10
N GLU A 20 -6.02 2.80 0.38
CA GLU A 20 -6.48 2.62 1.75
C GLU A 20 -5.94 1.29 2.31
N LYS A 21 -5.30 1.39 3.47
CA LYS A 21 -4.87 0.25 4.30
C LYS A 21 -5.74 0.23 5.55
N LEU A 22 -6.47 -0.86 5.72
CA LEU A 22 -7.26 -1.10 6.93
C LEU A 22 -6.36 -1.70 8.00
N LEU A 23 -6.29 -1.04 9.16
CA LEU A 23 -5.63 -1.53 10.35
C LEU A 23 -6.71 -1.99 11.34
N ARG A 24 -6.55 -3.20 11.89
CA ARG A 24 -7.48 -3.76 12.87
C ARG A 24 -6.78 -3.90 14.22
N GLY A 25 -7.41 -3.44 15.29
CA GLY A 25 -6.87 -3.48 16.64
C GLY A 25 -7.99 -3.65 17.66
N GLY A 26 -8.05 -4.81 18.31
CA GLY A 26 -9.21 -5.19 19.12
C GLY A 26 -10.49 -5.20 18.27
N ASP A 27 -11.56 -4.59 18.77
CA ASP A 27 -12.83 -4.43 18.05
C ASP A 27 -12.84 -3.21 17.11
N ASN A 28 -11.74 -2.45 17.03
CA ASN A 28 -11.64 -1.25 16.21
C ASN A 28 -11.01 -1.53 14.85
N THR A 29 -11.48 -0.80 13.82
CA THR A 29 -10.88 -0.75 12.49
C THR A 29 -10.58 0.70 12.12
N ALA A 30 -9.34 0.98 11.74
CA ALA A 30 -8.91 2.29 11.26
C ALA A 30 -8.55 2.22 9.77
N GLY A 31 -8.90 3.26 9.02
CA GLY A 31 -8.50 3.44 7.63
C GLY A 31 -7.31 4.39 7.54
N LEU A 32 -6.23 3.98 6.86
CA LEU A 32 -5.06 4.81 6.60
C LEU A 32 -4.86 4.96 5.09
N LYS A 33 -4.70 6.19 4.60
CA LYS A 33 -4.28 6.45 3.23
C LYS A 33 -2.75 6.45 3.15
N VAL A 34 -2.19 5.54 2.34
CA VAL A 34 -0.75 5.40 2.18
C VAL A 34 -0.38 5.40 0.71
N GLN A 35 0.81 5.93 0.39
CA GLN A 35 1.40 5.80 -0.94
C GLN A 35 1.93 4.37 -1.12
N ALA A 36 1.61 3.76 -2.26
CA ALA A 36 2.02 2.41 -2.62
C ALA A 36 2.15 2.29 -4.15
N GLU A 37 3.02 1.41 -4.60
CA GLU A 37 3.05 1.00 -6.00
C GLU A 37 2.02 -0.10 -6.22
N VAL A 38 1.14 0.07 -7.20
CA VAL A 38 0.05 -0.87 -7.50
C VAL A 38 0.28 -1.49 -8.87
N CYS A 39 0.26 -2.82 -8.95
CA CYS A 39 0.36 -3.52 -10.22
C CYS A 39 -0.92 -3.34 -11.04
N LEU A 40 -0.77 -2.83 -12.27
CA LEU A 40 -1.90 -2.62 -13.19
C LEU A 40 -2.47 -3.94 -13.75
N HIS A 41 -1.75 -5.05 -13.60
CA HIS A 41 -2.15 -6.35 -14.13
C HIS A 41 -2.84 -7.23 -13.08
N CYS A 42 -2.23 -7.40 -11.89
CA CYS A 42 -2.75 -8.30 -10.85
C CYS A 42 -3.30 -7.58 -9.61
N GLY A 43 -3.10 -6.27 -9.47
CA GLY A 43 -3.58 -5.48 -8.33
C GLY A 43 -2.74 -5.59 -7.05
N GLU A 44 -1.58 -6.29 -7.10
CA GLU A 44 -0.63 -6.35 -5.99
C GLU A 44 -0.21 -4.93 -5.54
N ARG A 45 -0.03 -4.72 -4.23
CA ARG A 45 0.30 -3.42 -3.65
C ARG A 45 1.62 -3.51 -2.88
N LEU A 46 2.63 -2.79 -3.35
CA LEU A 46 3.95 -2.73 -2.72
C LEU A 46 4.07 -1.43 -1.92
N TYR A 47 4.35 -1.56 -0.62
CA TYR A 47 4.55 -0.44 0.28
C TYR A 47 6.05 -0.21 0.49
N ALA A 48 6.49 1.04 0.48
CA ALA A 48 7.86 1.38 0.88
C ALA A 48 8.09 1.01 2.35
N GLU A 49 9.34 0.71 2.74
CA GLU A 49 9.69 0.37 4.13
C GLU A 49 9.34 1.51 5.12
N GLU A 50 9.40 2.75 4.65
CA GLU A 50 9.00 3.94 5.41
C GLU A 50 7.59 4.35 5.01
N VAL A 51 6.59 3.81 5.72
CA VAL A 51 5.21 4.31 5.65
C VAL A 51 5.03 5.29 6.80
N ASP A 52 4.99 6.59 6.47
CA ASP A 52 4.67 7.65 7.43
C ASP A 52 3.23 7.46 7.94
N LEU A 53 3.09 6.84 9.11
CA LEU A 53 1.82 6.43 9.73
C LEU A 53 1.04 7.58 10.39
N HIS A 54 1.34 8.84 10.04
CA HIS A 54 0.83 10.01 10.76
C HIS A 54 -0.66 10.37 10.50
N THR A 55 -1.42 9.59 9.73
CA THR A 55 -2.84 9.92 9.42
C THR A 55 -3.80 8.76 9.63
N CYS A 56 -3.88 8.25 10.87
CA CYS A 56 -4.93 7.32 11.26
C CYS A 56 -6.29 8.04 11.36
N PHE A 57 -7.25 7.69 10.50
CA PHE A 57 -8.66 7.95 10.76
C PHE A 57 -9.21 6.79 11.61
N VAL A 58 -9.50 7.07 12.88
CA VAL A 58 -10.26 6.17 13.76
C VAL A 58 -11.72 6.58 13.64
N SER A 59 -12.54 5.70 13.04
CA SER A 59 -13.99 5.87 12.91
C SER A 59 -14.71 5.44 14.17
#